data_AF-A0AAD8TGT9-F1
#
_entry.id   AF-A0AAD8TGT9-F1
#
_cell.length_a   1.000
_cell.length_b   1.000
_cell.length_c   1.000
_cell.angle_alpha   90.00
_cell.angle_beta   90.00
_cell.angle_gamma   90.00
#
_symmetry.space_group_name_H-M   'P 1'
#
loop_
_entity.id
_entity.type
_entity.pdbx_description
1 polymer ?
#
loop_
_entity_poly.entity_id
_entity_poly.type
_entity_poly.pdbx_seq_one_letter_code
_entity_poly.pdbx_strand_id
1 'polypeptide(L)'
;MVVANTLFRKRESHLVTFSSGLHSSQIDFVLSRREDRRACIDCKVIPGESVVPQHKLVVADFRFRIRVQRGKRAKVARTKWWKLKGEASQAFRDRVIKEGPWEEGGDANMMWTSMATCLRKVAVEEFGVTKGSRREAKDTWWWNDEVQKVIREKKDCFRCLYLDRSAANMEKYKVAKKAAKRAVSEARGRAYEDLYQRLNTKEGERDIYKMAKFRERKTRDVNEVKCIKDGDDQLLVKDEAIKRRWREYFDNLYNGEAESSTIELDDSFDDTSMCFVRRIQESEVKEALRRMKGGKAMGPDGIPIEAWRGLGDVAIVKPEVISWKPRIIVFHNFLSSEECDYLREIARPRLEISTVVDVATGKGVKSDVRTSSGMFVNSEERKRPVIQAIEKRISVFSQIPVENGELIQVLRYEPSQYYRPHHDYFSDTFNLKRGGQRVATMLMYLTDGVEGGETHFPQAGDGECSCGGTMLKGLCVKPNKGDAVLFWSMGLDGNTDLSSLHSGCPVLEGEKWSATKWMRQKMTF
;
A
#
# COMPACT_ATOMS: atom_id res chain seq x y z
N MET A 1 -51.67 9.58 13.33
CA MET A 1 -51.18 10.64 12.41
C MET A 1 -51.43 11.99 13.06
N VAL A 2 -50.83 13.05 12.52
CA VAL A 2 -50.99 14.44 12.96
C VAL A 2 -51.18 15.31 11.72
N VAL A 3 -52.10 16.28 11.78
CA VAL A 3 -52.30 17.28 10.74
C VAL A 3 -51.23 18.36 10.92
N ALA A 4 -50.28 18.49 9.99
CA ALA A 4 -49.17 19.43 10.12
C ALA A 4 -49.64 20.89 10.17
N ASN A 5 -50.74 21.21 9.48
CA ASN A 5 -51.33 22.55 9.44
C ASN A 5 -51.78 23.05 10.83
N THR A 6 -52.06 22.16 11.78
CA THR A 6 -52.50 22.54 13.14
C THR A 6 -51.34 22.70 14.12
N LEU A 7 -50.10 22.44 13.68
CA LEU A 7 -48.92 22.48 14.55
C LEU A 7 -48.41 23.89 14.84
N PHE A 8 -48.76 24.87 14.00
CA PHE A 8 -48.23 26.22 14.05
C PHE A 8 -49.36 27.24 14.10
N ARG A 9 -49.21 28.28 14.94
CA ARG A 9 -50.12 29.44 14.90
C ARG A 9 -49.73 30.31 13.71
N LYS A 10 -50.66 30.55 12.81
CA LYS A 10 -50.46 31.33 11.58
C LYS A 10 -51.58 32.36 11.41
N ARG A 11 -51.32 33.39 10.60
CA ARG A 11 -52.34 34.35 10.14
C ARG A 11 -53.32 33.63 9.21
N GLU A 12 -54.56 34.11 9.14
CA GLU A 12 -55.62 33.50 8.33
C GLU A 12 -55.22 33.36 6.85
N SER A 13 -54.53 34.35 6.29
CA SER A 13 -53.98 34.30 4.92
C SER A 13 -53.01 33.14 4.66
N HIS A 14 -52.40 32.58 5.72
CA HIS A 14 -51.49 31.44 5.69
C HIS A 14 -52.17 30.12 6.10
N LEU A 15 -53.47 30.12 6.38
CA LEU A 15 -54.27 28.94 6.75
C LEU A 15 -55.31 28.57 5.70
N VAL A 16 -55.89 29.57 5.03
CA VAL A 16 -56.92 29.38 4.00
C VAL A 16 -56.31 28.69 2.78
N THR A 17 -56.77 27.48 2.48
CA THR A 17 -56.30 26.69 1.32
C THR A 17 -57.25 26.75 0.14
N PHE A 18 -58.52 27.13 0.38
CA PHE A 18 -59.52 27.26 -0.64
C PHE A 18 -60.30 28.57 -0.48
N SER A 19 -60.56 29.27 -1.59
CA SER A 19 -61.37 30.48 -1.63
C SER A 19 -62.32 30.42 -2.83
N SER A 20 -63.62 30.61 -2.58
CA SER A 20 -64.65 30.71 -3.62
C SER A 20 -65.65 31.82 -3.25
N GLY A 21 -65.67 32.89 -4.06
CA GLY A 21 -66.47 34.08 -3.77
C GLY A 21 -66.08 34.72 -2.43
N LEU A 22 -67.07 34.89 -1.54
CA LEU A 22 -66.88 35.43 -0.18
C LEU A 22 -66.48 34.36 0.86
N HIS A 23 -66.44 33.08 0.47
CA HIS A 23 -66.13 31.99 1.39
C HIS A 23 -64.67 31.56 1.27
N SER A 24 -64.01 31.44 2.42
CA SER A 24 -62.65 30.93 2.56
C SER A 24 -62.63 29.78 3.56
N SER A 25 -62.01 28.67 3.20
CA SER A 25 -61.93 27.48 4.03
C SER A 25 -60.56 26.82 3.94
N GLN A 26 -60.27 25.97 4.93
CA GLN A 26 -59.09 25.11 4.92
C GLN A 26 -59.55 23.67 4.65
N ILE A 27 -59.31 23.19 3.44
CA ILE A 27 -59.70 21.84 2.99
C ILE A 27 -58.49 20.96 2.63
N ASP A 28 -57.38 21.58 2.23
CA ASP A 28 -56.13 20.87 1.96
C ASP A 28 -55.24 20.76 3.22
N PHE A 29 -54.82 19.54 3.55
CA PHE A 29 -54.04 19.22 4.75
C PHE A 29 -52.82 18.36 4.45
N VAL A 30 -51.71 18.64 5.13
CA VAL A 30 -50.52 17.79 5.12
C VAL A 30 -50.56 16.87 6.33
N LEU A 31 -50.60 15.55 6.09
CA LEU A 31 -50.62 14.55 7.14
C LEU A 31 -49.20 14.02 7.41
N SER A 32 -48.82 13.92 8.68
CA SER A 32 -47.53 13.36 9.11
C SER A 32 -47.72 12.29 10.19
N ARG A 33 -46.72 11.42 10.36
CA ARG A 33 -46.73 10.43 11.44
C ARG A 33 -46.55 11.12 12.79
N ARG A 34 -47.15 10.56 13.83
CA ARG A 34 -47.08 11.15 15.19
C ARG A 34 -45.64 11.24 15.70
N GLU A 35 -44.80 10.27 15.33
CA GLU A 35 -43.36 10.22 15.63
C GLU A 35 -42.56 11.32 14.91
N ASP A 36 -42.98 11.73 13.72
CA ASP A 36 -42.30 12.71 12.87
C ASP A 36 -42.75 14.15 13.15
N ARG A 37 -43.66 14.37 14.11
CA ARG A 37 -44.17 15.71 14.48
C ARG A 37 -43.04 16.71 14.74
N ARG A 38 -41.94 16.27 15.37
CA ARG A 38 -40.79 17.13 15.69
C ARG A 38 -39.91 17.45 14.47
N ALA A 39 -40.07 16.72 13.37
CA ALA A 39 -39.34 16.97 12.13
C ALA A 39 -40.02 18.03 11.27
N CYS A 40 -41.33 18.28 11.45
CA CYS A 40 -42.03 19.38 10.80
C CYS A 40 -41.60 20.71 11.43
N ILE A 41 -40.97 21.58 10.64
CA ILE A 41 -40.45 22.89 11.06
C ILE A 41 -41.50 23.98 10.83
N ASP A 42 -42.20 23.90 9.69
CA ASP A 42 -43.24 24.85 9.34
C ASP A 42 -44.32 24.19 8.46
N CYS A 43 -45.52 24.73 8.49
CA CYS A 43 -46.59 24.43 7.54
C CYS A 43 -47.43 25.69 7.35
N LYS A 44 -47.52 26.18 6.10
CA LYS A 44 -48.21 27.42 5.75
C LYS A 44 -48.73 27.39 4.33
N VAL A 45 -49.74 28.21 4.07
CA VAL A 45 -50.17 28.60 2.73
C VAL A 45 -49.34 29.79 2.26
N ILE A 46 -48.90 29.79 1.00
CA ILE A 46 -48.24 30.96 0.38
C ILE A 46 -49.33 31.89 -0.20
N PRO A 47 -49.48 33.12 0.31
CA PRO A 47 -50.43 34.08 -0.25
C PRO A 47 -49.93 34.57 -1.61
N GLY A 48 -50.77 34.49 -2.64
CA GLY A 48 -50.51 35.08 -3.96
C GLY A 48 -50.09 34.11 -5.06
N GLU A 49 -49.70 32.88 -4.72
CA GLU A 49 -49.43 31.83 -5.71
C GLU A 49 -50.64 30.91 -5.86
N SER A 50 -51.48 31.22 -6.85
CA SER A 50 -52.63 30.39 -7.24
C SER A 50 -52.20 29.42 -8.33
N VAL A 51 -51.96 28.15 -7.99
CA VAL A 51 -51.76 27.09 -9.01
C VAL A 51 -53.10 26.75 -9.68
N VAL A 52 -54.22 26.99 -8.99
CA VAL A 52 -55.60 26.78 -9.46
C VAL A 52 -56.46 27.95 -8.94
N PRO A 53 -57.44 28.49 -9.67
CA PRO A 53 -58.15 29.73 -9.29
C PRO A 53 -58.77 29.75 -7.89
N GLN A 54 -59.12 28.58 -7.34
CA GLN A 54 -59.75 28.45 -6.04
C GLN A 54 -58.85 27.84 -4.96
N HIS A 55 -57.74 27.19 -5.32
CA HIS A 55 -56.83 26.53 -4.36
C HIS A 55 -55.52 27.30 -4.21
N LYS A 56 -55.06 27.42 -2.97
CA LYS A 56 -53.80 28.07 -2.61
C LYS A 56 -52.77 27.03 -2.20
N LEU A 57 -51.51 27.25 -2.59
CA LEU A 57 -50.43 26.30 -2.35
C LEU A 57 -50.11 26.15 -0.86
N VAL A 58 -50.24 24.91 -0.35
CA VAL A 58 -49.79 24.53 1.00
C VAL A 58 -48.37 24.00 0.94
N VAL A 59 -47.48 24.56 1.76
CA VAL A 59 -46.09 24.12 1.89
C VAL A 59 -45.83 23.68 3.32
N ALA A 60 -45.12 22.57 3.47
CA ALA A 60 -44.68 22.07 4.77
C ALA A 60 -43.18 21.72 4.71
N ASP A 61 -42.42 22.28 5.64
CA ASP A 61 -40.98 22.08 5.74
C ASP A 61 -40.67 20.97 6.74
N PHE A 62 -39.91 19.97 6.32
CA PHE A 62 -39.47 18.88 7.18
C PHE A 62 -37.95 18.77 7.21
N ARG A 63 -37.38 18.56 8.41
CA ARG A 63 -35.96 18.28 8.59
C ARG A 63 -35.77 16.93 9.26
N PHE A 64 -35.39 15.94 8.47
CA PHE A 64 -35.07 14.60 8.94
C PHE A 64 -33.55 14.43 9.12
N ARG A 65 -33.12 13.84 10.24
CA ARG A 65 -31.76 13.32 10.37
C ARG A 65 -31.68 11.94 9.72
N ILE A 66 -31.27 11.88 8.46
CA ILE A 66 -31.12 10.62 7.72
C ILE A 66 -29.76 9.99 8.08
N ARG A 67 -29.77 8.87 8.82
CA ARG A 67 -28.59 8.00 8.94
C ARG A 67 -28.54 7.10 7.71
N VAL A 68 -27.58 7.34 6.82
CA VAL A 68 -27.32 6.49 5.65
C VAL A 68 -26.93 5.09 6.11
N GLN A 69 -27.82 4.10 5.91
CA GLN A 69 -27.44 2.69 6.03
C GLN A 69 -26.83 2.23 4.71
N ARG A 70 -25.52 1.96 4.72
CA ARG A 70 -24.82 1.32 3.60
C ARG A 70 -25.44 -0.06 3.34
N GLY A 71 -25.93 -0.28 2.12
CA GLY A 71 -26.49 -1.56 1.69
C GLY A 71 -25.52 -2.73 1.90
N LYS A 72 -26.06 -3.89 2.25
CA LYS A 72 -25.27 -5.12 2.45
C LYS A 72 -24.76 -5.63 1.10
N ARG A 73 -23.54 -5.24 0.72
CA ARG A 73 -22.82 -5.82 -0.41
C ARG A 73 -22.65 -7.34 -0.23
N ALA A 74 -22.65 -8.07 -1.34
CA ALA A 74 -22.34 -9.50 -1.38
C ALA A 74 -21.05 -9.77 -0.60
N LYS A 75 -21.08 -10.71 0.35
CA LYS A 75 -19.90 -11.05 1.16
C LYS A 75 -18.97 -11.94 0.32
N VAL A 76 -17.97 -11.31 -0.30
CA VAL A 76 -16.82 -11.97 -0.93
C VAL A 76 -16.09 -12.81 0.13
N ALA A 77 -15.61 -13.99 -0.25
CA ALA A 77 -14.76 -14.79 0.63
C ALA A 77 -13.49 -14.01 0.97
N ARG A 78 -13.17 -13.90 2.26
CA ARG A 78 -12.01 -13.15 2.77
C ARG A 78 -11.15 -14.06 3.63
N THR A 79 -9.84 -13.96 3.48
CA THR A 79 -8.86 -14.55 4.40
C THR A 79 -9.14 -14.06 5.83
N LYS A 80 -9.07 -14.97 6.80
CA LYS A 80 -9.39 -14.68 8.21
C LYS A 80 -8.23 -13.99 8.95
N TRP A 81 -7.79 -12.84 8.45
CA TRP A 81 -6.65 -12.07 8.99
C TRP A 81 -6.76 -11.72 10.48
N TRP A 82 -7.94 -11.71 11.09
CA TRP A 82 -8.10 -11.52 12.54
C TRP A 82 -7.50 -12.64 13.39
N LYS A 83 -7.14 -13.78 12.77
CA LYS A 83 -6.39 -14.87 13.39
C LYS A 83 -4.88 -14.62 13.45
N LEU A 84 -4.37 -13.57 12.82
CA LEU A 84 -2.96 -13.17 12.88
C LEU A 84 -2.62 -12.62 14.28
N LYS A 85 -2.60 -13.50 15.27
CA LYS A 85 -2.34 -13.24 16.70
C LYS A 85 -1.76 -14.48 17.35
N GLY A 86 -0.90 -14.30 18.35
CA GLY A 86 -0.34 -15.40 19.13
C GLY A 86 0.44 -16.40 18.25
N GLU A 87 0.32 -17.69 18.56
CA GLU A 87 1.05 -18.78 17.89
C GLU A 87 0.79 -18.84 16.38
N ALA A 88 -0.43 -18.57 15.92
CA ALA A 88 -0.76 -18.54 14.50
C ALA A 88 -0.02 -17.43 13.73
N SER A 89 0.37 -16.34 14.41
CA SER A 89 1.20 -15.29 13.80
C SER A 89 2.64 -15.74 13.62
N GLN A 90 3.18 -16.53 14.54
CA GLN A 90 4.54 -17.04 14.47
C GLN A 90 4.65 -18.13 13.40
N ALA A 91 3.70 -19.07 13.37
CA ALA A 91 3.62 -20.10 12.32
C ALA A 91 3.49 -19.49 10.91
N PHE A 92 2.64 -18.48 10.75
CA PHE A 92 2.54 -17.72 9.51
C PHE A 92 3.86 -17.07 9.12
N ARG A 93 4.54 -16.40 10.06
CA ARG A 93 5.83 -15.75 9.82
C ARG A 93 6.89 -16.75 9.36
N ASP A 94 7.06 -17.84 10.10
CA ASP A 94 8.13 -18.82 9.83
C ASP A 94 7.91 -19.50 8.47
N ARG A 95 6.66 -19.81 8.12
CA ARG A 95 6.32 -20.36 6.80
C ARG A 95 6.52 -19.36 5.67
N VAL A 96 6.14 -18.10 5.86
CA VAL A 96 6.38 -17.05 4.85
C VAL A 96 7.86 -16.82 4.62
N ILE A 97 8.69 -16.85 5.67
CA ILE A 97 10.15 -16.74 5.54
C ILE A 97 10.71 -17.93 4.75
N LYS A 98 10.19 -19.14 4.99
CA LYS A 98 10.66 -20.36 4.32
C LYS A 98 10.19 -20.50 2.86
N GLU A 99 8.94 -20.16 2.58
CA GLU A 99 8.30 -20.35 1.25
C GLU A 99 8.33 -19.08 0.38
N GLY A 100 8.82 -17.96 0.92
CA GLY A 100 8.85 -16.68 0.23
C GLY A 100 9.92 -16.60 -0.87
N PRO A 101 9.63 -15.93 -1.99
CA PRO A 101 10.59 -15.72 -3.08
C PRO A 101 11.53 -14.55 -2.74
N TRP A 102 12.34 -14.70 -1.69
CA TRP A 102 13.22 -13.62 -1.19
C TRP A 102 14.47 -13.40 -2.04
N GLU A 103 14.92 -14.45 -2.74
CA GLU A 103 16.15 -14.46 -3.54
C GLU A 103 15.88 -14.33 -5.05
N GLU A 104 14.60 -14.32 -5.47
CA GLU A 104 14.23 -14.18 -6.89
C GLU A 104 14.34 -12.71 -7.34
N GLY A 105 15.35 -12.43 -8.17
CA GLY A 105 15.48 -11.14 -8.87
C GLY A 105 14.57 -11.06 -10.11
N GLY A 106 14.05 -9.87 -10.42
CA GLY A 106 13.22 -9.65 -11.60
C GLY A 106 12.58 -8.26 -11.66
N ASP A 107 11.59 -8.10 -12.55
CA ASP A 107 10.77 -6.88 -12.61
C ASP A 107 10.02 -6.66 -11.29
N ALA A 108 9.90 -5.40 -10.86
CA ALA A 108 9.28 -5.04 -9.58
C ALA A 108 7.82 -5.52 -9.47
N ASN A 109 7.05 -5.53 -10.56
CA ASN A 109 5.68 -6.04 -10.52
C ASN A 109 5.66 -7.57 -10.40
N MET A 110 6.60 -8.25 -11.03
CA MET A 110 6.76 -9.70 -10.88
C MET A 110 7.15 -10.07 -9.45
N MET A 111 8.16 -9.41 -8.89
CA MET A 111 8.60 -9.60 -7.50
C MET A 111 7.45 -9.34 -6.51
N TRP A 112 6.72 -8.23 -6.69
CA TRP A 112 5.54 -7.92 -5.88
C TRP A 112 4.44 -8.98 -6.02
N THR A 113 4.18 -9.45 -7.24
CA THR A 113 3.15 -10.45 -7.51
C THR A 113 3.49 -11.80 -6.88
N SER A 114 4.74 -12.25 -7.01
CA SER A 114 5.23 -13.48 -6.40
C SER A 114 5.16 -13.40 -4.87
N MET A 115 5.65 -12.29 -4.28
CA MET A 115 5.60 -12.04 -2.84
C MET A 115 4.15 -12.02 -2.32
N ALA A 116 3.28 -11.21 -2.92
CA ALA A 116 1.90 -11.09 -2.51
C ALA A 116 1.11 -12.40 -2.68
N THR A 117 1.46 -13.20 -3.70
CA THR A 117 0.85 -14.52 -3.92
C THR A 117 1.29 -15.51 -2.86
N CYS A 118 2.58 -15.54 -2.49
CA CYS A 118 3.07 -16.36 -1.38
C CYS A 118 2.38 -15.99 -0.06
N LEU A 119 2.34 -14.70 0.28
CA LEU A 119 1.67 -14.20 1.49
C LEU A 119 0.19 -14.61 1.55
N ARG A 120 -0.54 -14.48 0.44
CA ARG A 120 -1.95 -14.90 0.38
C ARG A 120 -2.09 -16.41 0.51
N LYS A 121 -1.26 -17.19 -0.16
CA LYS A 121 -1.27 -18.66 -0.10
C LYS A 121 -1.08 -19.13 1.34
N VAL A 122 0.01 -18.72 1.99
CA VAL A 122 0.31 -19.10 3.37
C VAL A 122 -0.79 -18.61 4.31
N ALA A 123 -1.30 -17.39 4.15
CA ALA A 123 -2.40 -16.88 4.99
C ALA A 123 -3.71 -17.66 4.83
N VAL A 124 -4.03 -18.12 3.61
CA VAL A 124 -5.22 -18.94 3.35
C VAL A 124 -5.07 -20.32 3.98
N GLU A 125 -3.88 -20.91 3.93
CA GLU A 125 -3.60 -22.21 4.54
C GLU A 125 -3.60 -22.14 6.06
N GLU A 126 -2.96 -21.13 6.66
CA GLU A 126 -2.87 -20.96 8.12
C GLU A 126 -4.19 -20.46 8.74
N PHE A 127 -4.84 -19.47 8.13
CA PHE A 127 -6.00 -18.82 8.74
C PHE A 127 -7.34 -19.33 8.20
N GLY A 128 -7.34 -19.86 6.98
CA GLY A 128 -8.54 -20.20 6.23
C GLY A 128 -9.27 -18.98 5.67
N VAL A 129 -10.26 -19.24 4.83
CA VAL A 129 -11.17 -18.22 4.28
C VAL A 129 -12.54 -18.25 4.95
N THR A 130 -13.22 -17.11 5.02
CA THR A 130 -14.65 -17.09 5.33
C THR A 130 -15.42 -17.81 4.24
N LYS A 131 -16.47 -18.53 4.59
CA LYS A 131 -17.48 -18.96 3.61
C LYS A 131 -18.07 -17.70 2.98
N GLY A 132 -17.62 -17.37 1.76
CA GLY A 132 -18.24 -16.34 0.94
C GLY A 132 -19.71 -16.69 0.80
N SER A 133 -20.56 -15.68 0.70
CA SER A 133 -21.97 -15.90 0.44
C SER A 133 -22.14 -16.33 -1.03
N ARG A 134 -21.75 -17.56 -1.39
CA ARG A 134 -22.61 -18.37 -2.25
C ARG A 134 -23.83 -18.74 -1.41
N ARG A 135 -24.64 -17.73 -1.12
CA ARG A 135 -26.06 -17.96 -1.25
C ARG A 135 -26.21 -18.09 -2.76
N GLU A 136 -26.17 -19.32 -3.27
CA GLU A 136 -27.30 -19.70 -4.12
C GLU A 136 -28.51 -19.09 -3.45
N ALA A 137 -29.26 -18.27 -4.18
CA ALA A 137 -30.47 -17.69 -3.67
C ALA A 137 -31.37 -18.84 -3.20
N LYS A 138 -31.19 -19.28 -1.95
CA LYS A 138 -32.24 -19.88 -1.16
C LYS A 138 -33.14 -18.70 -0.92
N ASP A 139 -33.97 -18.41 -1.93
CA ASP A 139 -34.97 -17.36 -1.95
C ASP A 139 -35.85 -17.45 -0.71
N THR A 140 -35.85 -18.59 -0.03
CA THR A 140 -36.37 -18.72 1.31
C THR A 140 -35.61 -19.78 2.11
N TRP A 141 -35.54 -19.62 3.43
CA TRP A 141 -34.80 -20.47 4.37
C TRP A 141 -35.27 -21.94 4.43
N TRP A 142 -36.42 -22.27 3.82
CA TRP A 142 -36.96 -23.62 3.61
C TRP A 142 -36.68 -24.19 2.21
N TRP A 143 -35.94 -23.48 1.35
CA TRP A 143 -35.61 -23.88 -0.02
C TRP A 143 -34.46 -24.90 -0.03
N ASN A 144 -34.72 -26.09 -0.56
CA ASN A 144 -33.76 -27.21 -0.63
C ASN A 144 -33.75 -27.84 -2.04
N ASP A 145 -32.78 -28.73 -2.29
CA ASP A 145 -32.53 -29.29 -3.63
C ASP A 145 -33.70 -30.12 -4.15
N GLU A 146 -34.44 -30.77 -3.24
CA GLU A 146 -35.65 -31.53 -3.57
C GLU A 146 -36.77 -30.60 -4.06
N VAL A 147 -37.02 -29.48 -3.35
CA VAL A 147 -37.98 -28.45 -3.78
C VAL A 147 -37.56 -27.83 -5.13
N GLN A 148 -36.27 -27.61 -5.34
CA GLN A 148 -35.77 -27.09 -6.63
C GLN A 148 -36.06 -28.06 -7.77
N LYS A 149 -35.80 -29.36 -7.56
CA LYS A 149 -36.02 -30.40 -8.56
C LYS A 149 -37.49 -30.47 -8.99
N VAL A 150 -38.41 -30.58 -8.03
CA VAL A 150 -39.85 -30.70 -8.34
C VAL A 150 -40.44 -29.40 -8.92
N ILE A 151 -39.89 -28.22 -8.58
CA ILE A 151 -40.31 -26.95 -9.17
C ILE A 151 -39.79 -26.79 -10.60
N ARG A 152 -38.57 -27.25 -10.89
CA ARG A 152 -38.03 -27.32 -12.27
C ARG A 152 -38.91 -28.21 -13.12
N GLU A 153 -39.21 -29.42 -12.66
CA GLU A 153 -40.07 -30.37 -13.36
C GLU A 153 -41.48 -29.80 -13.62
N LYS A 154 -42.09 -29.14 -12.63
CA LYS A 154 -43.35 -28.42 -12.83
C LYS A 154 -43.25 -27.34 -13.91
N LYS A 155 -42.17 -26.56 -13.95
CA LYS A 155 -41.95 -25.52 -14.97
C LYS A 155 -41.75 -26.14 -16.35
N ASP A 156 -41.05 -27.26 -16.44
CA ASP A 156 -40.84 -28.00 -17.68
C ASP A 156 -42.16 -28.52 -18.24
N CYS A 157 -42.97 -29.19 -17.41
CA CYS A 157 -44.30 -29.63 -17.81
C CYS A 157 -45.21 -28.46 -18.21
N PHE A 158 -45.09 -27.30 -17.56
CA PHE A 158 -45.84 -26.10 -17.94
C PHE A 158 -45.40 -25.55 -19.31
N ARG A 159 -44.10 -25.58 -19.62
CA ARG A 159 -43.59 -25.18 -20.94
C ARG A 159 -44.12 -26.12 -22.03
N CYS A 160 -44.11 -27.43 -21.80
CA CYS A 160 -44.71 -28.39 -22.72
C CYS A 160 -46.22 -28.14 -22.90
N LEU A 161 -46.96 -27.88 -21.82
CA LEU A 161 -48.38 -27.54 -21.88
C LEU A 161 -48.67 -26.22 -22.62
N TYR A 162 -47.78 -25.24 -22.49
CA TYR A 162 -47.91 -23.95 -23.17
C TYR A 162 -47.73 -24.08 -24.69
N LEU A 163 -46.79 -24.92 -25.12
CA LEU A 163 -46.51 -25.20 -26.53
C LEU A 163 -47.55 -26.15 -27.15
N ASP A 164 -47.98 -27.17 -26.41
CA ASP A 164 -48.96 -28.17 -26.85
C ASP A 164 -49.98 -28.44 -25.74
N ARG A 165 -51.24 -28.05 -26.00
CA ARG A 165 -52.38 -28.19 -25.09
C ARG A 165 -53.03 -29.57 -25.12
N SER A 166 -52.28 -30.61 -25.46
CA SER A 166 -52.75 -32.00 -25.42
C SER A 166 -53.18 -32.46 -24.02
N ALA A 167 -54.11 -33.42 -23.97
CA ALA A 167 -54.58 -34.03 -22.72
C ALA A 167 -53.44 -34.68 -21.92
N ALA A 168 -52.44 -35.24 -22.61
CA ALA A 168 -51.26 -35.83 -22.00
C ALA A 168 -50.38 -34.79 -21.29
N ASN A 169 -50.14 -33.62 -21.89
CA ASN A 169 -49.37 -32.55 -21.26
C ASN A 169 -50.14 -31.90 -20.10
N MET A 170 -51.47 -31.83 -20.20
CA MET A 170 -52.32 -31.35 -19.11
C MET A 170 -52.21 -32.24 -17.87
N GLU A 171 -52.22 -33.57 -18.06
CA GLU A 171 -52.11 -34.51 -16.96
C GLU A 171 -50.71 -34.51 -16.33
N LYS A 172 -49.65 -34.49 -17.16
CA LYS A 172 -48.26 -34.35 -16.70
C LYS A 172 -48.07 -33.09 -15.84
N TYR A 173 -48.61 -31.95 -16.26
CA TYR A 173 -48.54 -30.72 -15.48
C TYR A 173 -49.34 -30.79 -14.16
N LYS A 174 -50.53 -31.43 -14.15
CA LYS A 174 -51.31 -31.62 -12.91
C LYS A 174 -50.55 -32.43 -11.86
N VAL A 175 -49.92 -33.54 -12.28
CA VAL A 175 -49.11 -34.39 -11.40
C VAL A 175 -47.91 -33.62 -10.86
N ALA A 176 -47.14 -32.97 -11.73
CA ALA A 176 -45.97 -32.17 -11.32
C ALA A 176 -46.36 -30.98 -10.40
N LYS A 177 -47.52 -30.34 -10.64
CA LYS A 177 -48.06 -29.28 -9.77
C LYS A 177 -48.42 -29.81 -8.38
N LYS A 178 -49.02 -31.00 -8.27
CA LYS A 178 -49.36 -31.64 -6.99
C LYS A 178 -48.10 -32.04 -6.21
N ALA A 179 -47.12 -32.63 -6.90
CA ALA A 179 -45.82 -32.99 -6.33
C ALA A 179 -45.08 -31.76 -5.79
N ALA A 180 -45.00 -30.68 -6.58
CA ALA A 180 -44.39 -29.43 -6.15
C ALA A 180 -45.09 -28.81 -4.93
N LYS A 181 -46.44 -28.82 -4.89
CA LYS A 181 -47.20 -28.30 -3.74
C LYS A 181 -46.89 -29.09 -2.46
N ARG A 182 -46.83 -30.43 -2.56
CA ARG A 182 -46.53 -31.32 -1.43
C ARG A 182 -45.11 -31.09 -0.90
N ALA A 183 -44.11 -31.12 -1.78
CA ALA A 183 -42.71 -30.92 -1.39
C ALA A 183 -42.48 -29.55 -0.74
N VAL A 184 -43.10 -28.48 -1.25
CA VAL A 184 -43.04 -27.14 -0.64
C VAL A 184 -43.68 -27.14 0.75
N SER A 185 -44.81 -27.83 0.93
CA SER A 185 -45.49 -27.93 2.23
C SER A 185 -44.63 -28.67 3.25
N GLU A 186 -44.07 -29.82 2.88
CA GLU A 186 -43.22 -30.63 3.76
C GLU A 186 -41.90 -29.92 4.10
N ALA A 187 -41.28 -29.24 3.14
CA ALA A 187 -40.06 -28.46 3.38
C ALA A 187 -40.32 -27.25 4.29
N ARG A 188 -41.46 -26.56 4.12
CA ARG A 188 -41.88 -25.49 5.03
C ARG A 188 -42.17 -26.01 6.43
N GLY A 189 -42.90 -27.12 6.55
CA GLY A 189 -43.21 -27.74 7.84
C GLY A 189 -41.96 -28.08 8.64
N ARG A 190 -41.04 -28.84 8.02
CA ARG A 190 -39.74 -29.19 8.64
C ARG A 190 -38.93 -27.96 9.05
N ALA A 191 -38.88 -26.95 8.20
CA ALA A 191 -38.15 -25.73 8.52
C ALA A 191 -38.77 -25.00 9.74
N TYR A 192 -40.10 -24.91 9.81
CA TYR A 192 -40.77 -24.32 10.98
C TYR A 192 -40.54 -25.12 12.26
N GLU A 193 -40.59 -26.45 12.20
CA GLU A 193 -40.24 -27.34 13.33
C GLU A 193 -38.83 -27.03 13.86
N ASP A 194 -37.83 -27.02 12.98
CA ASP A 194 -36.43 -26.72 13.31
C ASP A 194 -36.23 -25.30 13.83
N LEU A 195 -37.04 -24.35 13.37
CA LEU A 195 -37.05 -22.98 13.89
C LEU A 195 -37.61 -22.96 15.30
N TYR A 196 -38.75 -23.59 15.55
CA TYR A 196 -39.37 -23.62 16.87
C TYR A 196 -38.50 -24.32 17.91
N GLN A 197 -37.83 -25.42 17.54
CA GLN A 197 -36.87 -26.06 18.44
C GLN A 197 -35.68 -25.15 18.77
N ARG A 198 -35.16 -24.39 17.79
CA ARG A 198 -34.06 -23.44 18.02
C ARG A 198 -34.45 -22.24 18.87
N LEU A 199 -35.70 -21.79 18.80
CA LEU A 199 -36.22 -20.69 19.62
C LEU A 199 -36.22 -21.01 21.12
N ASN A 200 -36.18 -22.30 21.51
CA ASN A 200 -36.07 -22.72 22.91
C ASN A 200 -34.63 -22.68 23.46
N THR A 201 -33.64 -22.30 22.64
CA THR A 201 -32.23 -22.18 23.07
C THR A 201 -31.83 -20.71 23.27
N LYS A 202 -30.83 -20.44 24.11
CA LYS A 202 -30.31 -19.07 24.35
C LYS A 202 -29.80 -18.38 23.07
N GLU A 203 -29.47 -19.14 22.02
CA GLU A 203 -29.05 -18.60 20.72
C GLU A 203 -30.24 -18.17 19.84
N GLY A 204 -31.43 -18.76 20.07
CA GLY A 204 -32.67 -18.52 19.34
C GLY A 204 -33.37 -17.19 19.64
N GLU A 205 -33.11 -16.56 20.80
CA GLU A 205 -33.66 -15.23 21.13
C GLU A 205 -33.40 -14.20 20.02
N ARG A 206 -32.21 -14.23 19.41
CA ARG A 206 -31.84 -13.31 18.32
C ARG A 206 -32.67 -13.51 17.05
N ASP A 207 -33.22 -14.70 16.82
CA ASP A 207 -34.01 -15.01 15.63
C ASP A 207 -35.44 -14.47 15.73
N ILE A 208 -36.00 -14.35 16.95
CA ILE A 208 -37.27 -13.63 17.21
C ILE A 208 -37.13 -12.15 16.82
N TYR A 209 -36.05 -11.50 17.29
CA TYR A 209 -35.79 -10.09 16.95
C TYR A 209 -35.57 -9.88 15.44
N LYS A 210 -34.97 -10.85 14.73
CA LYS A 210 -34.86 -10.80 13.26
C LYS A 210 -36.22 -10.93 12.58
N MET A 211 -37.10 -11.83 13.04
CA MET A 211 -38.45 -12.00 12.50
C MET A 211 -39.30 -10.74 12.71
N ALA A 212 -39.24 -10.15 13.89
CA ALA A 212 -39.92 -8.89 14.20
C ALA A 212 -39.45 -7.75 13.27
N LYS A 213 -38.13 -7.58 13.12
CA LYS A 213 -37.55 -6.59 12.19
C LYS A 213 -37.89 -6.86 10.72
N PHE A 214 -38.04 -8.12 10.32
CA PHE A 214 -38.40 -8.46 8.95
C PHE A 214 -39.87 -8.14 8.65
N ARG A 215 -40.77 -8.39 9.61
CA ARG A 215 -42.19 -7.97 9.52
C ARG A 215 -42.31 -6.45 9.44
N GLU A 216 -41.58 -5.71 10.27
CA GLU A 216 -41.52 -4.24 10.26
C GLU A 216 -40.98 -3.66 8.94
N ARG A 217 -40.07 -4.36 8.27
CA ARG A 217 -39.55 -3.93 6.95
C ARG A 217 -40.55 -4.16 5.82
N LYS A 218 -41.35 -5.23 5.90
CA LYS A 218 -42.38 -5.53 4.90
C LYS A 218 -43.57 -4.58 4.94
N THR A 219 -43.75 -3.84 6.05
CA THR A 219 -44.79 -2.81 6.21
C THR A 219 -44.34 -1.41 5.76
N ARG A 220 -43.20 -1.28 5.07
CA ARG A 220 -42.70 0.00 4.55
C ARG A 220 -42.88 0.04 3.03
N ASP A 221 -43.75 0.93 2.55
CA ASP A 221 -44.19 1.00 1.14
C ASP A 221 -43.16 1.57 0.14
N VAL A 222 -42.01 2.08 0.59
CA VAL A 222 -41.01 2.70 -0.29
C VAL A 222 -39.65 2.07 -0.05
N ASN A 223 -39.17 1.27 -1.02
CA ASN A 223 -37.97 0.45 -0.87
C ASN A 223 -36.67 1.07 -1.38
N GLU A 224 -36.68 2.15 -2.19
CA GLU A 224 -35.49 2.97 -2.51
C GLU A 224 -35.91 4.07 -3.49
N VAL A 225 -35.81 5.34 -3.08
CA VAL A 225 -35.82 6.47 -4.03
C VAL A 225 -34.36 6.92 -4.19
N LYS A 226 -33.75 6.59 -5.33
CA LYS A 226 -32.40 7.05 -5.69
C LYS A 226 -32.56 8.28 -6.58
N CYS A 227 -32.34 9.45 -6.01
CA CYS A 227 -32.18 10.67 -6.79
C CYS A 227 -30.97 11.45 -6.26
N ILE A 228 -30.25 12.10 -7.17
CA ILE A 228 -29.14 13.01 -6.85
C ILE A 228 -29.26 14.26 -7.72
N LYS A 229 -28.67 15.38 -7.30
CA LYS A 229 -28.67 16.60 -8.11
C LYS A 229 -27.48 16.67 -9.07
N ASP A 230 -27.67 17.27 -10.23
CA ASP A 230 -26.57 17.58 -11.16
C ASP A 230 -25.82 18.87 -10.78
N GLY A 231 -24.93 19.36 -11.65
CA GLY A 231 -24.15 20.59 -11.43
C GLY A 231 -25.00 21.86 -11.45
N ASP A 232 -26.16 21.81 -12.09
CA ASP A 232 -27.13 22.91 -12.24
C ASP A 232 -28.29 22.79 -11.22
N ASP A 233 -28.08 22.00 -10.16
CA ASP A 233 -29.03 21.76 -9.07
C ASP A 233 -30.34 21.06 -9.48
N GLN A 234 -30.40 20.45 -10.68
CA GLN A 234 -31.56 19.70 -11.17
C GLN A 234 -31.55 18.23 -10.70
N LEU A 235 -32.75 17.67 -10.50
CA LEU A 235 -32.94 16.38 -9.84
C LEU A 235 -32.85 15.20 -10.84
N LEU A 236 -31.79 14.40 -10.76
CA LEU A 236 -31.60 13.20 -11.56
C LEU A 236 -32.25 11.99 -10.88
N VAL A 237 -33.18 11.34 -11.57
CA VAL A 237 -33.95 10.17 -11.08
C VAL A 237 -33.69 8.88 -11.87
N LYS A 238 -33.01 8.96 -13.01
CA LYS A 238 -32.68 7.81 -13.86
C LYS A 238 -31.29 7.26 -13.51
N ASP A 239 -31.18 5.95 -13.29
CA ASP A 239 -29.94 5.29 -12.85
C ASP A 239 -28.71 5.63 -13.70
N GLU A 240 -28.86 5.73 -15.03
CA GLU A 240 -27.74 6.09 -15.92
C GLU A 240 -27.27 7.54 -15.77
N ALA A 241 -28.20 8.47 -15.54
CA ALA A 241 -27.86 9.87 -15.26
C ALA A 241 -27.17 10.00 -13.90
N ILE A 242 -27.65 9.26 -12.89
CA ILE A 242 -27.05 9.19 -11.56
C ILE A 242 -25.62 8.67 -11.63
N LYS A 243 -25.37 7.58 -12.37
CA LYS A 243 -24.01 7.03 -12.57
C LYS A 243 -23.09 8.02 -13.28
N ARG A 244 -23.60 8.72 -14.29
CA ARG A 244 -22.83 9.73 -15.05
C ARG A 244 -22.42 10.90 -14.16
N ARG A 245 -23.36 11.43 -13.38
CA ARG A 245 -23.09 12.51 -12.42
C ARG A 245 -22.08 12.12 -11.34
N TRP A 246 -22.08 10.85 -10.89
CA TRP A 246 -21.04 10.33 -10.01
C TRP A 246 -19.67 10.23 -10.69
N ARG A 247 -19.63 9.84 -11.96
CA ARG A 247 -18.39 9.82 -12.74
C ARG A 247 -17.81 11.22 -12.84
N GLU A 248 -18.61 12.19 -13.27
CA GLU A 248 -18.22 13.62 -13.35
C GLU A 248 -17.79 14.18 -11.99
N TYR A 249 -18.50 13.84 -10.91
CA TYR A 249 -18.13 14.26 -9.56
C TYR A 249 -16.73 13.78 -9.16
N PHE A 250 -16.44 12.49 -9.38
CA PHE A 250 -15.13 11.95 -9.01
C PHE A 250 -14.04 12.40 -9.97
N ASP A 251 -14.35 12.56 -11.25
CA ASP A 251 -13.42 13.12 -12.24
C ASP A 251 -13.01 14.54 -11.81
N ASN A 252 -13.98 15.41 -11.50
CA ASN A 252 -13.68 16.75 -10.98
C ASN A 252 -13.03 16.74 -9.59
N LEU A 253 -13.35 15.78 -8.72
CA LEU A 253 -12.74 15.70 -7.39
C LEU A 253 -11.27 15.30 -7.45
N TYR A 254 -10.88 14.47 -8.42
CA TYR A 254 -9.52 13.96 -8.56
C TYR A 254 -8.69 14.75 -9.58
N ASN A 255 -9.34 15.37 -10.56
CA ASN A 255 -8.70 16.02 -11.71
C ASN A 255 -9.12 17.50 -11.88
N GLY A 256 -10.14 17.97 -11.16
CA GLY A 256 -10.62 19.36 -11.21
C GLY A 256 -9.92 20.25 -10.17
N GLU A 257 -9.58 21.45 -10.62
CA GLU A 257 -8.69 22.43 -10.01
C GLU A 257 -8.94 22.70 -8.51
N ALA A 258 -8.01 22.23 -7.67
CA ALA A 258 -7.52 23.09 -6.62
C ALA A 258 -6.48 24.01 -7.27
N GLU A 259 -6.67 25.32 -7.16
CA GLU A 259 -5.61 26.33 -7.30
C GLU A 259 -4.51 26.06 -6.25
N SER A 260 -3.72 25.02 -6.48
CA SER A 260 -2.36 24.94 -5.99
C SER A 260 -1.54 25.37 -7.19
N SER A 261 -1.03 26.61 -7.13
CA SER A 261 0.01 27.16 -8.00
C SER A 261 0.44 26.20 -9.11
N THR A 262 -0.05 26.43 -10.32
CA THR A 262 0.44 25.79 -11.53
C THR A 262 1.95 25.93 -11.51
N ILE A 263 2.64 24.88 -11.08
CA ILE A 263 4.02 24.66 -11.50
C ILE A 263 3.81 24.42 -12.99
N GLU A 264 4.15 25.42 -13.80
CA GLU A 264 4.35 25.20 -15.23
C GLU A 264 5.32 24.01 -15.32
N LEU A 265 4.77 22.83 -15.61
CA LEU A 265 5.56 21.74 -16.11
C LEU A 265 5.95 22.20 -17.50
N ASP A 266 7.24 22.47 -17.65
CA ASP A 266 7.86 22.79 -18.91
C ASP A 266 7.50 21.68 -19.92
N ASP A 267 6.57 21.99 -20.82
CA ASP A 267 6.19 21.14 -21.95
C ASP A 267 7.27 21.12 -23.04
N SER A 268 8.47 21.66 -22.78
CA SER A 268 9.67 21.16 -23.42
C SER A 268 10.17 19.94 -22.66
N PHE A 269 9.68 18.76 -23.07
CA PHE A 269 10.43 17.52 -22.89
C PHE A 269 11.72 17.63 -23.71
N ASP A 270 12.68 18.38 -23.17
CA ASP A 270 14.06 18.29 -23.57
C ASP A 270 14.60 16.99 -22.96
N ASP A 271 14.82 16.01 -23.84
CA ASP A 271 15.33 14.65 -23.57
C ASP A 271 16.70 14.66 -22.82
N THR A 272 17.25 15.84 -22.55
CA THR A 272 18.46 16.07 -21.76
C THR A 272 18.23 16.23 -20.26
N SER A 273 16.99 16.29 -19.77
CA SER A 273 16.67 16.42 -18.34
C SER A 273 15.99 15.15 -17.77
N MET A 274 16.77 14.10 -17.53
CA MET A 274 16.35 12.99 -16.66
C MET A 274 16.19 13.51 -15.21
N CYS A 275 15.02 14.07 -14.89
CA CYS A 275 14.62 14.43 -13.53
C CYS A 275 14.67 13.18 -12.64
N PHE A 276 15.64 13.12 -11.74
CA PHE A 276 15.84 12.00 -10.83
C PHE A 276 14.61 11.81 -9.92
N VAL A 277 13.80 10.80 -10.21
CA VAL A 277 12.75 10.33 -9.28
C VAL A 277 13.47 9.62 -8.13
N ARG A 278 13.58 10.29 -6.97
CA ARG A 278 14.17 9.72 -5.75
C ARG A 278 13.51 8.37 -5.44
N ARG A 279 14.30 7.28 -5.45
CA ARG A 279 13.81 5.95 -5.03
C ARG A 279 13.35 5.98 -3.58
N ILE A 280 12.24 5.31 -3.31
CA ILE A 280 11.64 5.17 -1.97
C ILE A 280 12.66 4.46 -1.06
N GLN A 281 13.01 5.09 0.06
CA GLN A 281 14.02 4.56 0.98
C GLN A 281 13.42 3.52 1.93
N GLU A 282 14.26 2.58 2.36
CA GLU A 282 13.92 1.57 3.36
C GLU A 282 13.36 2.19 4.65
N SER A 283 13.97 3.28 5.12
CA SER A 283 13.52 4.04 6.29
C SER A 283 12.16 4.70 6.06
N GLU A 284 11.88 5.16 4.85
CA GLU A 284 10.60 5.73 4.45
C GLU A 284 9.53 4.63 4.40
N VAL A 285 9.87 3.44 3.91
CA VAL A 285 8.97 2.27 3.94
C VAL A 285 8.73 1.82 5.38
N LYS A 286 9.76 1.71 6.22
CA LYS A 286 9.65 1.37 7.65
C LYS A 286 8.75 2.37 8.39
N GLU A 287 9.00 3.66 8.18
CA GLU A 287 8.23 4.71 8.82
C GLU A 287 6.80 4.76 8.30
N ALA A 288 6.57 4.56 6.99
CA ALA A 288 5.24 4.43 6.41
C ALA A 288 4.49 3.25 7.02
N LEU A 289 5.10 2.06 7.07
CA LEU A 289 4.49 0.85 7.64
C LEU A 289 4.18 1.02 9.14
N ARG A 290 5.05 1.72 9.88
CA ARG A 290 4.86 2.04 11.30
C ARG A 290 3.70 3.02 11.52
N ARG A 291 3.61 4.08 10.69
CA ARG A 291 2.57 5.13 10.78
C ARG A 291 1.20 4.68 10.30
N MET A 292 1.12 3.67 9.44
CA MET A 292 -0.15 3.12 9.00
C MET A 292 -0.97 2.59 10.18
N LYS A 293 -2.27 2.89 10.21
CA LYS A 293 -3.17 2.45 11.29
C LYS A 293 -3.65 1.02 11.03
N GLY A 294 -3.65 0.19 12.08
CA GLY A 294 -4.27 -1.14 12.02
C GLY A 294 -5.79 -1.07 11.84
N GLY A 295 -6.38 -2.17 11.36
CA GLY A 295 -7.82 -2.31 11.14
C GLY A 295 -8.39 -1.43 10.01
N LYS A 296 -7.53 -0.93 9.11
CA LYS A 296 -7.93 -0.17 7.92
C LYS A 296 -8.27 -1.10 6.76
N ALA A 297 -8.90 -0.54 5.72
CA ALA A 297 -9.26 -1.31 4.53
C ALA A 297 -7.98 -1.84 3.85
N MET A 298 -7.99 -3.12 3.47
CA MET A 298 -6.90 -3.75 2.74
C MET A 298 -6.84 -3.17 1.33
N GLY A 299 -5.62 -3.07 0.78
CA GLY A 299 -5.38 -2.67 -0.59
C GLY A 299 -5.90 -3.72 -1.60
N PRO A 300 -5.69 -3.47 -2.90
CA PRO A 300 -6.04 -4.43 -3.96
C PRO A 300 -5.31 -5.77 -3.83
N ASP A 301 -4.17 -5.79 -3.14
CA ASP A 301 -3.39 -6.99 -2.80
C ASP A 301 -4.09 -7.95 -1.82
N GLY A 302 -5.09 -7.46 -1.06
CA GLY A 302 -5.80 -8.22 -0.05
C GLY A 302 -4.99 -8.51 1.23
N ILE A 303 -3.89 -7.79 1.46
CA ILE A 303 -2.96 -8.01 2.58
C ILE A 303 -3.10 -6.85 3.59
N PRO A 304 -3.31 -7.13 4.89
CA PRO A 304 -3.41 -6.11 5.91
C PRO A 304 -2.02 -5.65 6.39
N ILE A 305 -1.94 -4.43 6.92
CA ILE A 305 -0.69 -3.87 7.45
C ILE A 305 -0.11 -4.68 8.62
N GLU A 306 -0.96 -5.38 9.36
CA GLU A 306 -0.59 -6.27 10.44
C GLU A 306 0.26 -7.45 9.95
N ALA A 307 0.05 -7.93 8.71
CA ALA A 307 0.89 -8.98 8.12
C ALA A 307 2.31 -8.46 7.88
N TRP A 308 2.45 -7.27 7.31
CA TRP A 308 3.74 -6.61 7.08
C TRP A 308 4.47 -6.30 8.40
N ARG A 309 3.74 -5.82 9.42
CA ARG A 309 4.32 -5.62 10.76
C ARG A 309 4.73 -6.92 11.44
N GLY A 310 3.99 -8.00 11.23
CA GLY A 310 4.29 -9.32 11.80
C GLY A 310 5.57 -9.95 11.23
N LEU A 311 5.88 -9.67 9.95
CA LEU A 311 7.12 -10.11 9.29
C LEU A 311 8.34 -9.30 9.73
N GLY A 312 8.13 -8.06 10.19
CA GLY A 312 9.18 -7.17 10.70
C GLY A 312 10.24 -6.86 9.64
N ASP A 313 11.49 -6.67 10.09
CA ASP A 313 12.63 -6.40 9.20
C ASP A 313 12.96 -7.54 8.23
N VAL A 314 12.32 -8.71 8.30
CA VAL A 314 12.55 -9.75 7.28
C VAL A 314 11.84 -9.39 5.97
N ALA A 315 10.80 -8.53 6.03
CA ALA A 315 10.18 -7.94 4.85
C ALA A 315 10.93 -6.70 4.33
N ILE A 316 12.04 -6.30 4.97
CA ILE A 316 12.74 -5.05 4.70
C ILE A 316 14.26 -5.26 4.86
N VAL A 317 14.98 -5.39 3.74
CA VAL A 317 16.43 -5.68 3.63
C VAL A 317 17.24 -5.09 4.80
N LYS A 318 17.89 -5.94 5.60
CA LYS A 318 18.72 -5.50 6.74
C LYS A 318 20.17 -5.20 6.30
N PRO A 319 20.88 -4.28 6.96
CA PRO A 319 22.34 -4.24 6.89
C PRO A 319 22.95 -5.48 7.57
N GLU A 320 23.98 -6.04 6.94
CA GLU A 320 24.74 -7.17 7.47
C GLU A 320 25.92 -6.64 8.31
N VAL A 321 25.96 -6.99 9.59
CA VAL A 321 27.08 -6.62 10.47
C VAL A 321 28.14 -7.71 10.41
N ILE A 322 29.28 -7.40 9.80
CA ILE A 322 30.40 -8.35 9.61
C ILE A 322 31.29 -8.41 10.85
N SER A 323 31.57 -7.25 11.47
CA SER A 323 32.36 -7.19 12.69
C SER A 323 32.01 -5.96 13.52
N TRP A 324 32.18 -6.08 14.84
CA TRP A 324 32.13 -4.95 15.77
C TRP A 324 33.51 -4.39 16.10
N LYS A 325 34.59 -5.13 15.79
CA LYS A 325 35.98 -4.74 16.00
C LYS A 325 36.87 -5.24 14.85
N PRO A 326 37.30 -4.36 13.92
CA PRO A 326 36.75 -3.01 13.73
C PRO A 326 35.26 -3.07 13.35
N ARG A 327 34.54 -1.96 13.48
CA ARG A 327 33.13 -1.90 13.05
C ARG A 327 33.05 -1.96 11.53
N ILE A 328 32.44 -3.02 11.00
CA ILE A 328 32.28 -3.26 9.56
C ILE A 328 30.83 -3.66 9.31
N ILE A 329 30.15 -2.92 8.42
CA ILE A 329 28.76 -3.14 8.05
C ILE A 329 28.67 -3.17 6.52
N VAL A 330 27.98 -4.18 5.98
CA VAL A 330 27.70 -4.31 4.55
C VAL A 330 26.24 -3.94 4.30
N PHE A 331 26.04 -3.11 3.28
CA PHE A 331 24.73 -2.70 2.77
C PHE A 331 24.55 -3.29 1.38
N HIS A 332 23.63 -4.25 1.26
CA HIS A 332 23.31 -4.83 -0.04
C HIS A 332 22.44 -3.90 -0.87
N ASN A 333 22.71 -3.82 -2.18
CA ASN A 333 21.99 -2.94 -3.11
C ASN A 333 21.97 -1.46 -2.63
N PHE A 334 23.07 -1.01 -2.02
CA PHE A 334 23.23 0.36 -1.57
C PHE A 334 23.18 1.37 -2.72
N LEU A 335 23.82 1.07 -3.85
CA LEU A 335 23.70 1.79 -5.12
C LEU A 335 22.78 1.02 -6.07
N SER A 336 22.03 1.75 -6.89
CA SER A 336 21.36 1.12 -8.04
C SER A 336 22.36 0.79 -9.16
N SER A 337 21.98 -0.12 -10.05
CA SER A 337 22.80 -0.44 -11.22
C SER A 337 23.12 0.80 -12.06
N GLU A 338 22.15 1.71 -12.21
CA GLU A 338 22.30 2.95 -12.95
C GLU A 338 23.24 3.95 -12.25
N GLU A 339 23.20 4.02 -10.91
CA GLU A 339 24.14 4.84 -10.14
C GLU A 339 25.57 4.31 -10.26
N CYS A 340 25.75 2.98 -10.26
CA CYS A 340 27.03 2.33 -10.50
C CYS A 340 27.58 2.66 -11.90
N ASP A 341 26.74 2.49 -12.93
CA ASP A 341 27.13 2.75 -14.32
C ASP A 341 27.39 4.25 -14.53
N TYR A 342 26.60 5.13 -13.93
CA TYR A 342 26.83 6.57 -13.95
C TYR A 342 28.21 6.95 -13.40
N LEU A 343 28.57 6.47 -12.21
CA LEU A 343 29.88 6.74 -11.59
C LEU A 343 31.04 6.22 -12.45
N ARG A 344 30.87 5.06 -13.10
CA ARG A 344 31.87 4.52 -14.01
C ARG A 344 32.02 5.37 -15.26
N GLU A 345 30.93 5.77 -15.90
CA GLU A 345 30.98 6.50 -17.16
C GLU A 345 31.56 7.90 -17.01
N ILE A 346 31.28 8.60 -15.90
CA ILE A 346 31.94 9.89 -15.62
C ILE A 346 33.44 9.73 -15.30
N ALA A 347 33.85 8.57 -14.79
CA ALA A 347 35.22 8.30 -14.40
C ALA A 347 36.08 7.80 -15.57
N ARG A 348 35.53 6.94 -16.44
CA ARG A 348 36.21 6.28 -17.56
C ARG A 348 37.12 7.20 -18.39
N PRO A 349 36.73 8.41 -18.82
CA PRO A 349 37.60 9.27 -19.63
C PRO A 349 38.73 9.97 -18.84
N ARG A 350 38.70 9.93 -17.50
CA ARG A 350 39.60 10.71 -16.62
C ARG A 350 40.39 9.84 -15.64
N LEU A 351 40.34 8.52 -15.79
CA LEU A 351 41.13 7.62 -14.96
C LEU A 351 42.61 7.78 -15.27
N GLU A 352 43.38 8.15 -14.25
CA GLU A 352 44.84 8.21 -14.31
C GLU A 352 45.43 7.19 -13.32
N ILE A 353 46.66 6.73 -13.58
CA ILE A 353 47.35 5.81 -12.66
C ILE A 353 47.46 6.48 -11.29
N SER A 354 47.04 5.78 -10.24
CA SER A 354 47.05 6.33 -8.88
C SER A 354 48.47 6.64 -8.45
N THR A 355 48.75 7.90 -8.14
CA THR A 355 50.01 8.33 -7.51
C THR A 355 49.84 8.47 -6.00
N VAL A 356 50.92 8.27 -5.25
CA VAL A 356 50.99 8.66 -3.83
C VAL A 356 51.88 9.88 -3.70
N VAL A 357 51.55 10.77 -2.76
CA VAL A 357 52.39 11.93 -2.45
C VAL A 357 53.62 11.43 -1.70
N ASP A 358 54.79 11.62 -2.28
CA ASP A 358 56.05 11.30 -1.64
C ASP A 358 56.28 12.21 -0.41
N VAL A 359 56.55 11.60 0.74
CA VAL A 359 56.64 12.31 2.03
C VAL A 359 57.82 13.29 2.10
N ALA A 360 58.89 13.04 1.34
CA ALA A 360 60.09 13.85 1.33
C ALA A 360 60.03 15.02 0.32
N THR A 361 59.33 14.82 -0.80
CA THR A 361 59.36 15.74 -1.96
C THR A 361 58.01 16.38 -2.28
N GLY A 362 56.91 15.89 -1.71
CA GLY A 362 55.56 16.40 -1.95
C GLY A 362 55.03 16.18 -3.37
N LYS A 363 55.73 15.40 -4.21
CA LYS A 363 55.33 15.11 -5.59
C LYS A 363 54.62 13.76 -5.70
N GLY A 364 53.71 13.63 -6.66
CA GLY A 364 53.04 12.35 -6.95
C GLY A 364 54.01 11.37 -7.61
N VAL A 365 54.30 10.25 -6.93
CA VAL A 365 55.14 9.17 -7.45
C VAL A 365 54.29 7.93 -7.70
N LYS A 366 54.62 7.17 -8.75
CA LYS A 366 53.97 5.88 -9.08
C LYS A 366 54.16 4.93 -7.89
N SER A 367 53.07 4.42 -7.33
CA SER A 367 53.11 3.71 -6.05
C SER A 367 53.13 2.19 -6.23
N ASP A 368 54.08 1.51 -5.58
CA ASP A 368 54.04 0.04 -5.40
C ASP A 368 53.07 -0.42 -4.29
N VAL A 369 52.37 0.54 -3.67
CA VAL A 369 51.40 0.31 -2.58
C VAL A 369 49.98 0.20 -3.11
N ARG A 370 49.61 0.99 -4.12
CA ARG A 370 48.33 0.96 -4.81
C ARG A 370 48.55 1.04 -6.32
N THR A 371 48.12 0.01 -7.04
CA THR A 371 48.38 -0.12 -8.48
C THR A 371 47.18 0.18 -9.37
N SER A 372 46.07 0.66 -8.80
CA SER A 372 44.84 1.05 -9.52
C SER A 372 44.98 2.32 -10.34
N SER A 373 44.04 2.53 -11.27
CA SER A 373 43.74 3.86 -11.81
C SER A 373 42.61 4.51 -11.02
N GLY A 374 42.61 5.84 -10.89
CA GLY A 374 41.63 6.56 -10.09
C GLY A 374 41.37 7.98 -10.54
N MET A 375 40.24 8.52 -10.12
CA MET A 375 39.88 9.92 -10.31
C MET A 375 38.95 10.40 -9.18
N PHE A 376 38.88 11.71 -8.97
CA PHE A 376 37.92 12.31 -8.04
C PHE A 376 36.78 12.97 -8.80
N VAL A 377 35.55 12.71 -8.36
CA VAL A 377 34.38 13.50 -8.77
C VAL A 377 34.63 14.95 -8.36
N ASN A 378 34.58 15.89 -9.31
CA ASN A 378 34.92 17.29 -9.02
C ASN A 378 33.76 18.04 -8.35
N SER A 379 34.02 19.27 -7.89
CA SER A 379 33.04 20.09 -7.16
C SER A 379 31.79 20.44 -7.97
N GLU A 380 31.87 20.55 -9.31
CA GLU A 380 30.71 20.80 -10.16
C GLU A 380 29.87 19.53 -10.34
N GLU A 381 30.52 18.39 -10.52
CA GLU A 381 29.85 17.08 -10.59
C GLU A 381 29.19 16.69 -9.28
N ARG A 382 29.77 17.08 -8.14
CA ARG A 382 29.17 16.92 -6.82
C ARG A 382 27.81 17.59 -6.71
N LYS A 383 27.56 18.67 -7.46
CA LYS A 383 26.25 19.36 -7.47
C LYS A 383 25.19 18.59 -8.26
N ARG A 384 25.56 17.56 -9.03
CA ARG A 384 24.61 16.77 -9.80
C ARG A 384 23.67 15.98 -8.87
N PRO A 385 22.37 15.90 -9.17
CA PRO A 385 21.39 15.27 -8.29
C PRO A 385 21.73 13.83 -7.88
N VAL A 386 22.30 13.04 -8.80
CA VAL A 386 22.71 11.65 -8.53
C VAL A 386 23.82 11.56 -7.48
N ILE A 387 24.84 12.43 -7.56
CA ILE A 387 25.94 12.45 -6.58
C ILE A 387 25.43 12.96 -5.23
N GLN A 388 24.60 14.00 -5.21
CA GLN A 388 23.96 14.49 -3.98
C GLN A 388 23.09 13.43 -3.30
N ALA A 389 22.35 12.64 -4.08
CA ALA A 389 21.53 11.55 -3.56
C ALA A 389 22.40 10.46 -2.90
N ILE A 390 23.51 10.07 -3.55
CA ILE A 390 24.48 9.11 -3.00
C ILE A 390 25.11 9.66 -1.72
N GLU A 391 25.61 10.90 -1.70
CA GLU A 391 26.23 11.50 -0.51
C GLU A 391 25.23 11.65 0.66
N LYS A 392 23.99 12.01 0.37
CA LYS A 392 22.92 12.07 1.39
C LYS A 392 22.61 10.68 1.94
N ARG A 393 22.60 9.65 1.09
CA ARG A 393 22.42 8.26 1.52
C ARG A 393 23.57 7.83 2.43
N ILE A 394 24.82 8.09 2.05
CA ILE A 394 26.01 7.82 2.86
C ILE A 394 25.88 8.48 4.23
N SER A 395 25.51 9.76 4.27
CA SER A 395 25.31 10.51 5.52
C SER A 395 24.27 9.88 6.45
N VAL A 396 23.15 9.39 5.91
CA VAL A 396 22.12 8.71 6.70
C VAL A 396 22.64 7.41 7.30
N PHE A 397 23.39 6.60 6.54
CA PHE A 397 23.88 5.31 7.06
C PHE A 397 25.07 5.46 8.00
N SER A 398 25.96 6.41 7.75
CA SER A 398 27.12 6.67 8.63
C SER A 398 26.78 7.52 9.85
N GLN A 399 25.64 8.21 9.84
CA GLN A 399 25.26 9.23 10.82
C GLN A 399 26.27 10.38 10.90
N ILE A 400 26.98 10.66 9.80
CA ILE A 400 27.93 11.76 9.66
C ILE A 400 27.36 12.79 8.66
N PRO A 401 27.37 14.10 8.94
CA PRO A 401 26.87 15.12 8.02
C PRO A 401 27.53 15.07 6.63
N VAL A 402 26.79 15.42 5.58
CA VAL A 402 27.26 15.41 4.18
C VAL A 402 28.47 16.33 3.99
N GLU A 403 28.50 17.43 4.73
CA GLU A 403 29.52 18.47 4.73
C GLU A 403 30.90 17.96 5.19
N ASN A 404 30.90 16.89 5.97
CA ASN A 404 32.12 16.26 6.46
C ASN A 404 32.72 15.28 5.45
N GLY A 405 32.05 15.01 4.33
CA GLY A 405 32.52 14.07 3.32
C GLY A 405 33.49 14.68 2.30
N GLU A 406 34.67 14.08 2.13
CA GLU A 406 35.60 14.39 1.01
C GLU A 406 34.98 14.02 -0.34
N LEU A 407 35.48 14.55 -1.47
CA LEU A 407 34.99 14.18 -2.80
C LEU A 407 35.04 12.65 -3.04
N ILE A 408 34.04 12.10 -3.74
CA ILE A 408 34.03 10.67 -4.09
C ILE A 408 35.21 10.36 -5.00
N GLN A 409 36.00 9.35 -4.64
CA GLN A 409 37.07 8.81 -5.47
C GLN A 409 36.58 7.56 -6.20
N VAL A 410 36.60 7.55 -7.54
CA VAL A 410 36.32 6.35 -8.33
C VAL A 410 37.64 5.68 -8.70
N LEU A 411 37.72 4.37 -8.52
CA LEU A 411 38.91 3.54 -8.70
C LEU A 411 38.60 2.34 -9.61
N ARG A 412 39.55 1.99 -10.47
CA ARG A 412 39.54 0.78 -11.30
C ARG A 412 40.78 -0.07 -11.03
N TYR A 413 40.55 -1.35 -10.79
CA TYR A 413 41.59 -2.37 -10.67
C TYR A 413 41.43 -3.39 -11.81
N GLU A 414 42.49 -3.52 -12.61
CA GLU A 414 42.66 -4.56 -13.63
C GLU A 414 43.16 -5.86 -12.99
N PRO A 415 43.14 -7.00 -13.70
CA PRO A 415 43.74 -8.24 -13.22
C PRO A 415 45.17 -8.03 -12.70
N SER A 416 45.48 -8.68 -11.58
CA SER A 416 46.72 -8.55 -10.79
C SER A 416 46.93 -7.22 -10.05
N GLN A 417 46.09 -6.19 -10.25
CA GLN A 417 46.19 -4.95 -9.46
C GLN A 417 45.61 -5.13 -8.06
N TYR A 418 46.15 -4.39 -7.09
CA TYR A 418 45.83 -4.54 -5.66
C TYR A 418 46.07 -3.22 -4.91
N TYR A 419 45.66 -3.21 -3.63
CA TYR A 419 46.03 -2.19 -2.67
C TYR A 419 46.54 -2.86 -1.39
N ARG A 420 47.81 -2.63 -1.05
CA ARG A 420 48.45 -3.14 0.17
C ARG A 420 47.70 -2.72 1.44
N PRO A 421 47.86 -3.48 2.55
CA PRO A 421 47.28 -3.14 3.84
C PRO A 421 47.62 -1.71 4.27
N HIS A 422 46.60 -0.93 4.62
CA HIS A 422 46.74 0.46 5.04
C HIS A 422 45.59 0.88 5.98
N HIS A 423 45.75 2.07 6.55
CA HIS A 423 44.70 2.77 7.27
C HIS A 423 44.23 3.96 6.46
N ASP A 424 42.95 4.28 6.57
CA ASP A 424 42.39 5.48 5.95
C ASP A 424 42.64 6.74 6.78
N TYR A 425 42.91 6.60 8.08
CA TYR A 425 43.22 7.75 8.92
C TYR A 425 44.62 8.32 8.59
N PHE A 426 44.78 9.63 8.76
CA PHE A 426 46.07 10.31 8.55
C PHE A 426 47.03 10.15 9.73
N SER A 427 48.32 9.98 9.45
CA SER A 427 49.40 10.09 10.43
C SER A 427 50.09 11.47 10.40
N ASP A 428 49.83 12.28 9.38
CA ASP A 428 50.47 13.57 9.19
C ASP A 428 49.68 14.75 9.81
N THR A 429 50.41 15.78 10.22
CA THR A 429 49.82 16.96 10.87
C THR A 429 49.15 17.93 9.89
N PHE A 430 49.47 17.85 8.59
CA PHE A 430 48.95 18.77 7.57
C PHE A 430 47.49 18.48 7.27
N ASN A 431 47.15 17.23 6.96
CA ASN A 431 45.78 16.79 6.70
C ASN A 431 44.92 16.86 7.97
N LEU A 432 45.48 16.59 9.15
CA LEU A 432 44.79 16.73 10.43
C LEU A 432 44.27 18.16 10.67
N LYS A 433 45.01 19.19 10.26
CA LYS A 433 44.56 20.59 10.37
C LYS A 433 43.38 20.91 9.44
N ARG A 434 43.20 20.16 8.35
CA ARG A 434 42.17 20.38 7.32
C ARG A 434 41.02 19.38 7.45
N GLY A 435 40.17 19.57 8.45
CA GLY A 435 38.98 18.72 8.67
C GLY A 435 39.14 17.60 9.73
N GLY A 436 40.28 17.53 10.42
CA GLY A 436 40.51 16.56 11.50
C GLY A 436 40.93 15.18 10.99
N GLN A 437 40.46 14.11 11.63
CA GLN A 437 40.65 12.73 11.15
C GLN A 437 39.56 12.27 10.17
N ARG A 438 39.86 11.24 9.36
CA ARG A 438 38.86 10.42 8.69
C ARG A 438 38.28 9.45 9.72
N VAL A 439 36.99 9.59 9.99
CA VAL A 439 36.25 8.84 11.02
C VAL A 439 35.75 7.51 10.47
N ALA A 440 35.28 7.53 9.22
CA ALA A 440 34.71 6.37 8.55
C ALA A 440 34.92 6.45 7.03
N THR A 441 34.81 5.29 6.41
CA THR A 441 34.93 5.10 4.96
C THR A 441 33.72 4.33 4.46
N MET A 442 33.09 4.84 3.41
CA MET A 442 32.13 4.09 2.61
C MET A 442 32.80 3.67 1.30
N LEU A 443 32.95 2.35 1.11
CA LEU A 443 33.48 1.75 -0.11
C LEU A 443 32.32 1.08 -0.87
N MET A 444 32.00 1.58 -2.06
CA MET A 444 30.89 1.11 -2.91
C MET A 444 31.45 0.33 -4.09
N TYR A 445 30.88 -0.83 -4.41
CA TYR A 445 31.29 -1.67 -5.54
C TYR A 445 30.43 -1.41 -6.78
N LEU A 446 31.07 -1.22 -7.93
CA LEU A 446 30.41 -0.72 -9.16
C LEU A 446 30.35 -1.76 -10.29
N THR A 447 30.93 -2.94 -10.12
CA THR A 447 30.94 -4.04 -11.10
C THR A 447 30.63 -5.38 -10.47
N ASP A 448 30.05 -6.27 -11.28
CA ASP A 448 29.81 -7.69 -10.98
C ASP A 448 30.85 -8.58 -11.68
N GLY A 449 30.85 -9.87 -11.33
CA GLY A 449 31.63 -10.88 -12.06
C GLY A 449 33.14 -10.75 -11.86
N VAL A 450 33.55 -10.22 -10.71
CA VAL A 450 34.97 -10.10 -10.34
C VAL A 450 35.36 -11.30 -9.49
N GLU A 451 36.37 -12.04 -9.94
CA GLU A 451 37.03 -13.05 -9.10
C GLU A 451 38.25 -12.43 -8.43
N GLY A 452 38.40 -12.67 -7.13
CA GLY A 452 39.34 -11.91 -6.28
C GLY A 452 38.85 -10.50 -5.99
N GLY A 453 39.78 -9.57 -5.75
CA GLY A 453 39.42 -8.16 -5.51
C GLY A 453 38.67 -7.90 -4.21
N GLU A 454 38.64 -8.84 -3.26
CA GLU A 454 37.98 -8.68 -1.98
C GLU A 454 38.55 -7.50 -1.18
N THR A 455 37.73 -6.96 -0.28
CA THR A 455 38.21 -5.99 0.74
C THR A 455 38.51 -6.76 2.00
N HIS A 456 39.80 -6.92 2.30
CA HIS A 456 40.29 -7.78 3.39
C HIS A 456 40.61 -6.95 4.63
N PHE A 457 40.14 -7.43 5.78
CA PHE A 457 40.36 -6.87 7.10
C PHE A 457 41.12 -7.90 7.96
N PRO A 458 42.47 -7.86 7.98
CA PRO A 458 43.30 -8.87 8.66
C PRO A 458 43.11 -8.93 10.18
N GLN A 459 42.65 -7.84 10.81
CA GLN A 459 42.45 -7.77 12.26
C GLN A 459 40.98 -7.97 12.68
N ALA A 460 40.08 -8.26 11.73
CA ALA A 460 38.68 -8.50 12.02
C ALA A 460 38.41 -9.99 12.27
N GLY A 461 37.89 -10.32 13.46
CA GLY A 461 37.51 -11.69 13.83
C GLY A 461 38.68 -12.69 13.88
N ASP A 462 38.34 -13.96 14.13
CA ASP A 462 39.31 -15.08 14.21
C ASP A 462 39.21 -16.04 13.01
N GLY A 463 38.39 -15.70 12.02
CA GLY A 463 38.17 -16.52 10.83
C GLY A 463 39.32 -16.46 9.82
N GLU A 464 39.14 -17.22 8.74
CA GLU A 464 39.97 -17.15 7.55
C GLU A 464 39.08 -16.82 6.35
N CYS A 465 39.62 -16.06 5.39
CA CYS A 465 38.96 -15.74 4.14
C CYS A 465 39.90 -15.89 2.96
N SER A 466 39.32 -16.17 1.78
CA SER A 466 40.06 -16.15 0.52
C SER A 466 40.20 -14.71 0.04
N CYS A 467 41.44 -14.26 -0.12
CA CYS A 467 41.81 -12.94 -0.62
C CYS A 467 42.66 -13.12 -1.87
N GLY A 468 42.11 -12.82 -3.06
CA GLY A 468 42.80 -13.06 -4.33
C GLY A 468 43.26 -14.51 -4.49
N GLY A 469 42.42 -15.47 -4.07
CA GLY A 469 42.71 -16.91 -4.16
C GLY A 469 43.64 -17.47 -3.08
N THR A 470 44.14 -16.63 -2.15
CA THR A 470 44.98 -17.06 -1.04
C THR A 470 44.18 -17.04 0.27
N MET A 471 44.22 -18.12 1.04
CA MET A 471 43.60 -18.17 2.37
C MET A 471 44.42 -17.34 3.36
N LEU A 472 43.80 -16.31 3.93
CA LEU A 472 44.40 -15.40 4.91
C LEU A 472 43.53 -15.31 6.16
N LYS A 473 44.17 -15.05 7.31
CA LYS A 473 43.44 -14.74 8.55
C LYS A 473 42.68 -13.40 8.41
N GLY A 474 41.50 -13.34 8.99
CA GLY A 474 40.64 -12.16 9.04
C GLY A 474 39.32 -12.36 8.29
N LEU A 475 38.67 -11.25 7.95
CA LEU A 475 37.41 -11.25 7.20
C LEU A 475 37.56 -10.53 5.86
N CYS A 476 36.83 -10.99 4.85
CA CYS A 476 36.85 -10.43 3.51
C CYS A 476 35.42 -10.07 3.10
N VAL A 477 35.25 -8.93 2.43
CA VAL A 477 34.00 -8.59 1.76
C VAL A 477 34.20 -8.69 0.25
N LYS A 478 33.34 -9.47 -0.41
CA LYS A 478 33.38 -9.66 -1.87
C LYS A 478 32.77 -8.45 -2.60
N PRO A 479 33.34 -8.05 -3.75
CA PRO A 479 32.79 -6.96 -4.55
C PRO A 479 31.59 -7.42 -5.40
N ASN A 480 30.37 -7.12 -4.95
CA ASN A 480 29.15 -7.29 -5.73
C ASN A 480 28.62 -5.92 -6.16
N LYS A 481 28.18 -5.74 -7.42
CA LYS A 481 27.71 -4.44 -7.90
C LYS A 481 26.55 -3.95 -7.04
N GLY A 482 26.62 -2.68 -6.66
CA GLY A 482 25.59 -2.05 -5.83
C GLY A 482 25.82 -2.18 -4.33
N ASP A 483 26.58 -3.18 -3.88
CA ASP A 483 26.88 -3.34 -2.46
C ASP A 483 27.86 -2.26 -1.98
N ALA A 484 27.76 -1.91 -0.69
CA ALA A 484 28.68 -0.97 -0.06
C ALA A 484 29.12 -1.46 1.32
N VAL A 485 30.39 -1.22 1.65
CA VAL A 485 30.98 -1.52 2.95
C VAL A 485 31.26 -0.22 3.68
N LEU A 486 30.69 -0.09 4.86
CA LEU A 486 30.96 0.99 5.78
C LEU A 486 31.80 0.48 6.94
N PHE A 487 32.97 1.09 7.13
CA PHE A 487 33.84 0.77 8.25
C PHE A 487 34.42 2.03 8.88
N TRP A 488 34.73 1.93 10.18
CA TRP A 488 35.21 3.07 10.97
C TRP A 488 36.71 2.98 11.21
N SER A 489 37.39 4.08 10.96
CA SER A 489 38.82 4.26 11.26
C SER A 489 39.04 4.75 12.70
N MET A 490 37.95 5.01 13.44
CA MET A 490 37.98 5.52 14.81
C MET A 490 37.03 4.76 15.74
N GLY A 491 37.49 4.59 16.98
CA GLY A 491 36.72 4.03 18.09
C GLY A 491 35.67 5.01 18.61
N LEU A 492 34.79 4.51 19.48
CA LEU A 492 33.79 5.34 20.17
C LEU A 492 34.42 6.29 21.20
N ASP A 493 35.66 6.01 21.61
CA ASP A 493 36.49 6.86 22.46
C ASP A 493 37.11 8.05 21.71
N GLY A 494 36.93 8.11 20.39
CA GLY A 494 37.48 9.18 19.55
C GLY A 494 38.96 9.00 19.21
N ASN A 495 39.55 7.82 19.48
CA ASN A 495 40.90 7.48 19.04
C ASN A 495 40.87 6.71 17.71
N THR A 496 42.01 6.67 17.01
CA THR A 496 42.17 5.86 15.79
C THR A 496 42.11 4.37 16.12
N ASP A 497 41.39 3.60 15.33
CA ASP A 497 41.24 2.15 15.52
C ASP A 497 42.29 1.40 14.69
N LEU A 498 43.33 0.89 15.37
CA LEU A 498 44.38 0.06 14.73
C LEU A 498 43.83 -1.24 14.13
N SER A 499 42.65 -1.70 14.55
CA SER A 499 42.01 -2.87 13.96
C SER A 499 41.34 -2.58 12.62
N SER A 500 41.20 -1.31 12.23
CA SER A 500 40.64 -0.90 10.93
C SER A 500 41.61 -1.08 9.75
N LEU A 501 42.74 -1.78 9.95
CA LEU A 501 43.68 -2.10 8.88
C LEU A 501 42.95 -2.89 7.80
N HIS A 502 43.08 -2.47 6.55
CA HIS A 502 42.40 -3.13 5.44
C HIS A 502 43.21 -3.05 4.14
N SER A 503 42.90 -3.94 3.19
CA SER A 503 43.54 -4.03 1.87
C SER A 503 42.54 -4.35 0.77
N GLY A 504 42.89 -4.00 -0.47
CA GLY A 504 42.24 -4.53 -1.66
C GLY A 504 43.03 -5.72 -2.17
N CYS A 505 42.43 -6.92 -2.11
CA CYS A 505 43.03 -8.14 -2.62
C CYS A 505 43.30 -8.04 -4.14
N PRO A 506 44.27 -8.80 -4.67
CA PRO A 506 44.49 -8.88 -6.10
C PRO A 506 43.23 -9.31 -6.86
N VAL A 507 42.92 -8.63 -7.96
CA VAL A 507 41.89 -9.08 -8.90
C VAL A 507 42.45 -10.26 -9.70
N LEU A 508 41.74 -11.37 -9.77
CA LEU A 508 42.13 -12.55 -10.53
C LEU A 508 41.50 -12.54 -11.93
N GLU A 509 40.21 -12.24 -12.02
CA GLU A 509 39.45 -12.17 -13.27
C GLU A 509 38.47 -10.99 -13.25
N GLY A 510 38.20 -10.42 -14.43
CA GLY A 510 37.34 -9.25 -14.59
C GLY A 510 38.01 -7.92 -14.23
N GLU A 511 37.21 -6.88 -14.06
CA GLU A 511 37.65 -5.55 -13.60
C GLU A 511 36.87 -5.13 -12.36
N LYS A 512 37.58 -4.80 -11.28
CA LYS A 512 36.95 -4.23 -10.09
C LYS A 512 36.87 -2.72 -10.21
N TRP A 513 35.65 -2.21 -10.23
CA TRP A 513 35.38 -0.78 -10.09
C TRP A 513 34.80 -0.50 -8.71
N SER A 514 35.29 0.55 -8.07
CA SER A 514 34.84 0.96 -6.74
C SER A 514 34.78 2.48 -6.62
N ALA A 515 33.90 2.97 -5.75
CA ALA A 515 33.84 4.38 -5.36
C ALA A 515 34.02 4.50 -3.84
N THR A 516 34.96 5.32 -3.41
CA THR A 516 35.30 5.54 -2.00
C THR A 516 34.87 6.94 -1.58
N LYS A 517 34.18 7.03 -0.44
CA LYS A 517 33.85 8.29 0.22
C LYS A 517 34.43 8.25 1.63
N TRP A 518 35.39 9.15 1.89
CA TRP A 518 35.93 9.36 3.23
C TRP A 518 35.15 10.44 3.98
N MET A 519 34.87 10.20 5.26
CA MET A 519 34.11 11.11 6.12
C MET A 519 34.99 11.63 7.25
N ARG A 520 35.00 12.95 7.44
CA ARG A 520 35.92 13.69 8.32
C ARG A 520 35.27 14.03 9.66
N GLN A 521 36.09 14.35 10.65
CA GLN A 521 35.60 14.85 11.95
C GLN A 521 34.95 16.22 11.82
N LYS A 522 35.44 17.06 10.92
CA LYS A 522 34.96 18.43 10.66
C LYS A 522 34.86 18.67 9.16
N MET A 523 34.09 19.68 8.78
CA MET A 523 34.06 20.18 7.40
C MET A 523 35.48 20.53 6.93
N THR A 524 35.82 20.09 5.73
CA THR A 524 37.06 20.46 5.05
C THR A 524 36.85 21.80 4.35
N PHE A 525 37.64 22.82 4.70
CA PHE A 525 37.65 24.13 4.06
C PHE A 525 38.61 24.18 2.85
#